data_AF-A0A9W9ASP9-F1
#
_entry.id   AF-A0A9W9ASP9-F1
#
_cell.length_a   1.000
_cell.length_b   1.000
_cell.length_c   1.000
_cell.angle_alpha   90.00
_cell.angle_beta   90.00
_cell.angle_gamma   90.00
#
_symmetry.space_group_name_H-M   'P 1'
#
loop_
_entity.id
_entity.type
_entity.pdbx_description
1 polymer ?
#
loop_
_entity_poly.entity_id
_entity_poly.type
_entity_poly.pdbx_seq_one_letter_code
_entity_poly.pdbx_strand_id
1 'polypeptide(L)'
;MIFRNIFLPLVIGTCFLRTLSTAASIPQGRSIVFPKRDFGTQVSTKTNLAVRSLKSPEVHSVKKRDDERWFKQLEVFWIDYSPARRWEWCKGYGQPVFGKDLTSKLIERVSFSEKGSNNKGIFVLQTDYTVGSGENVRTYPKQTVIAKLINHRLEARAACEVWALNHFGLLIEAGRITAEAEDMFGVIVMHRQPGKPLHDVEEWNTAPVDQKRAVVQDLREQVHDLIYRWIQEKGVVHADFDPDNVLVDIARNKETNAISLEHFAIVDFGSPGVWLRRKVPSEQTFTTWFHARWEFLWEEVIEKLGHAPDEKQEQKTQRRRLRKIDY
;
A
#
# COMPACT_ATOMS: atom_id res chain seq x y z
N MET A 1 5.87 40.56 19.61
CA MET A 1 6.60 39.98 20.76
C MET A 1 5.76 40.15 22.02
N ILE A 2 4.93 39.16 22.37
CA ILE A 2 4.43 38.94 23.74
C ILE A 2 4.26 37.42 23.88
N PHE A 3 5.12 36.80 24.68
CA PHE A 3 5.07 35.39 25.05
C PHE A 3 3.94 35.16 26.07
N ARG A 4 3.14 34.10 25.89
CA ARG A 4 2.35 33.51 26.98
C ARG A 4 2.62 32.00 27.03
N ASN A 5 3.53 31.66 27.94
CA ASN A 5 3.63 30.36 28.58
C ASN A 5 2.40 30.15 29.48
N ILE A 6 1.65 29.06 29.32
CA ILE A 6 0.81 28.51 30.39
C ILE A 6 0.90 26.97 30.39
N PHE A 7 1.69 26.49 31.33
CA PHE A 7 1.59 25.28 32.16
C PHE A 7 0.60 24.15 31.81
N LEU A 8 1.18 22.95 31.67
CA LEU A 8 0.62 21.64 32.02
C LEU A 8 0.29 21.56 33.53
N PRO A 9 -0.70 20.72 33.91
CA PRO A 9 -0.59 19.93 35.12
C PRO A 9 -0.50 18.42 34.80
N LEU A 10 0.60 17.88 35.29
CA LEU A 10 0.87 16.48 35.58
C LEU A 10 -0.16 15.97 36.62
N VAL A 11 -0.89 14.90 36.32
CA VAL A 11 -1.65 14.17 37.35
C VAL A 11 -1.07 12.77 37.48
N ILE A 12 -0.34 12.60 38.58
CA ILE A 12 0.10 11.32 39.14
C ILE A 12 -1.10 10.75 39.92
N GLY A 13 -1.55 9.56 39.54
CA GLY A 13 -2.58 8.81 40.25
C GLY A 13 -2.18 7.34 40.34
N THR A 14 -1.51 7.00 41.45
CA THR A 14 -1.12 5.65 41.83
C THR A 14 -2.28 4.88 42.49
N CYS A 15 -2.17 3.55 42.40
CA CYS A 15 -2.79 2.53 43.26
C CYS A 15 -4.29 2.24 43.09
N PHE A 16 -4.60 1.13 42.40
CA PHE A 16 -5.50 0.13 42.96
C PHE A 16 -5.10 -1.29 42.52
N LEU A 17 -4.61 -2.05 43.50
CA LEU A 17 -4.47 -3.51 43.48
C LEU A 17 -5.87 -4.14 43.46
N ARG A 18 -6.11 -5.06 42.53
CA ARG A 18 -7.06 -6.17 42.76
C ARG A 18 -6.58 -7.42 42.03
N THR A 19 -5.91 -8.26 42.81
CA THR A 19 -5.75 -9.70 42.62
C THR A 19 -7.11 -10.38 42.49
N LEU A 20 -7.31 -11.17 41.44
CA LEU A 20 -8.18 -12.35 41.48
C LEU A 20 -7.60 -13.42 40.55
N SER A 21 -6.95 -14.40 41.18
CA SER A 21 -6.61 -15.68 40.61
C SER A 21 -7.88 -16.44 40.21
N THR A 22 -7.93 -16.96 38.99
CA THR A 22 -8.65 -18.19 38.69
C THR A 22 -7.80 -19.05 37.79
N ALA A 23 -7.33 -20.15 38.35
CA ALA A 23 -6.68 -21.24 37.64
C ALA A 23 -7.73 -21.92 36.76
N ALA A 24 -7.50 -21.94 35.45
CA ALA A 24 -8.21 -22.79 34.53
C ALA A 24 -7.24 -23.85 34.00
N SER A 25 -7.61 -25.08 34.32
CA SER A 25 -6.96 -26.36 34.03
C SER A 25 -6.68 -26.60 32.55
N ILE A 26 -5.46 -27.08 32.30
CA ILE A 26 -4.95 -27.61 31.04
C ILE A 26 -5.61 -28.99 30.76
N PRO A 27 -6.30 -29.20 29.62
CA PRO A 27 -6.58 -30.54 29.14
C PRO A 27 -5.36 -31.06 28.37
N GLN A 28 -4.74 -32.10 28.90
CA GLN A 28 -3.80 -32.95 28.19
C GLN A 28 -4.51 -33.71 27.06
N GLY A 29 -3.81 -33.84 25.93
CA GLY A 29 -3.89 -35.04 25.10
C GLY A 29 -4.86 -35.00 23.93
N ARG A 30 -4.31 -34.81 22.72
CA ARG A 30 -4.59 -35.65 21.56
C ARG A 30 -3.48 -35.48 20.52
N SER A 31 -2.63 -36.49 20.43
CA SER A 31 -1.70 -36.68 19.32
C SER A 31 -2.51 -36.82 18.03
N ILE A 32 -2.37 -35.85 17.12
CA ILE A 32 -2.86 -35.97 15.75
C ILE A 32 -1.78 -36.68 14.95
N VAL A 33 -2.03 -37.97 14.68
CA VAL A 33 -1.25 -38.77 13.73
C VAL A 33 -1.63 -38.32 12.32
N PHE A 34 -0.70 -37.71 11.61
CA PHE A 34 -0.86 -37.43 10.19
C PHE A 34 -0.60 -38.72 9.39
N PRO A 35 -1.53 -39.16 8.51
CA PRO A 35 -1.26 -40.27 7.62
C PRO A 35 -0.20 -39.88 6.58
N LYS A 36 0.87 -40.68 6.50
CA LYS A 36 1.81 -40.69 5.38
C LYS A 36 1.02 -40.94 4.09
N ARG A 37 1.12 -40.02 3.12
CA ARG A 37 0.71 -40.30 1.74
C ARG A 37 1.85 -41.05 1.05
N ASP A 38 1.57 -42.30 0.71
CA ASP A 38 2.38 -43.10 -0.20
C ASP A 38 2.36 -42.49 -1.60
N PHE A 39 3.52 -42.06 -2.09
CA PHE A 39 3.73 -41.77 -3.50
C PHE A 39 4.08 -43.07 -4.23
N GLY A 40 3.03 -43.71 -4.74
CA GLY A 40 3.12 -44.85 -5.64
C GLY A 40 3.20 -44.44 -7.11
N THR A 41 4.34 -44.77 -7.71
CA THR A 41 4.48 -45.37 -9.05
C THR A 41 4.33 -44.48 -10.30
N GLN A 42 5.50 -44.31 -10.94
CA GLN A 42 5.69 -43.87 -12.32
C GLN A 42 4.95 -44.79 -13.31
N VAL A 43 4.23 -44.21 -14.26
CA VAL A 43 4.01 -44.81 -15.58
C VAL A 43 4.39 -43.79 -16.64
N SER A 44 5.45 -44.16 -17.36
CA SER A 44 5.99 -43.49 -18.53
C SER A 44 5.07 -43.74 -19.73
N THR A 45 4.52 -42.67 -20.31
CA THR A 45 4.08 -42.67 -21.71
C THR A 45 4.63 -41.42 -22.38
N LYS A 46 5.64 -41.64 -23.23
CA LYS A 46 6.18 -40.66 -24.16
C LYS A 46 5.11 -40.32 -25.20
N THR A 47 4.59 -39.10 -25.17
CA THR A 47 3.85 -38.52 -26.29
C THR A 47 4.61 -37.28 -26.76
N ASN A 48 5.34 -37.43 -27.87
CA ASN A 48 5.97 -36.31 -28.57
C ASN A 48 4.89 -35.43 -29.20
N LEU A 49 4.44 -34.41 -28.47
CA LEU A 49 3.69 -33.29 -29.03
C LEU A 49 4.67 -32.13 -29.22
N ALA A 50 4.98 -31.86 -30.49
CA ALA A 50 5.72 -30.69 -30.90
C ALA A 50 4.91 -29.42 -30.56
N VAL A 51 5.16 -28.86 -29.37
CA VAL A 51 4.69 -27.52 -29.01
C VAL A 51 5.52 -26.52 -29.81
N ARG A 52 4.99 -26.10 -30.96
CA ARG A 52 5.42 -24.86 -31.60
C ARG A 52 5.14 -23.73 -30.61
N SER A 53 6.18 -23.27 -29.93
CA SER A 53 6.19 -22.04 -29.14
C SER A 53 5.87 -20.86 -30.05
N LEU A 54 4.59 -20.53 -30.18
CA LEU A 54 4.13 -19.22 -30.62
C LEU A 54 4.57 -18.22 -29.54
N LYS A 55 5.79 -17.69 -29.69
CA LYS A 55 6.22 -16.48 -28.97
C LYS A 55 5.30 -15.36 -29.44
N SER A 56 4.26 -15.06 -28.66
CA SER A 56 3.42 -13.89 -28.90
C SER A 56 4.28 -12.62 -28.68
N PRO A 57 4.59 -11.84 -29.72
CA PRO A 57 5.43 -10.65 -29.59
C PRO A 57 4.68 -9.47 -28.94
N GLU A 58 3.35 -9.56 -28.80
CA GLU A 58 2.51 -8.41 -28.46
C GLU A 58 2.53 -8.06 -26.97
N VAL A 59 2.50 -9.05 -26.06
CA VAL A 59 2.41 -8.82 -24.60
C VAL A 59 3.65 -8.07 -24.04
N HIS A 60 4.83 -8.34 -24.59
CA HIS A 60 6.05 -7.63 -24.18
C HIS A 60 6.13 -6.19 -24.70
N SER A 61 5.44 -5.87 -25.80
CA SER A 61 5.48 -4.54 -26.41
C SER A 61 4.54 -3.54 -25.74
N VAL A 62 3.38 -3.99 -25.24
CA VAL A 62 2.41 -3.16 -24.51
C VAL A 62 2.99 -2.73 -23.16
N LYS A 63 3.45 -3.70 -22.35
CA LYS A 63 4.01 -3.42 -21.02
C LYS A 63 5.20 -2.45 -21.05
N LYS A 64 6.05 -2.54 -22.08
CA LYS A 64 7.20 -1.63 -22.26
C LYS A 64 6.77 -0.19 -22.58
N ARG A 65 5.70 -0.01 -23.35
CA ARG A 65 5.16 1.33 -23.68
C ARG A 65 4.56 2.01 -22.45
N ASP A 66 3.92 1.25 -21.57
CA ASP A 66 3.34 1.77 -20.34
C ASP A 66 4.43 2.20 -19.35
N ASP A 67 5.50 1.41 -19.21
CA ASP A 67 6.68 1.78 -18.41
C ASP A 67 7.31 3.10 -18.92
N GLU A 68 7.49 3.25 -20.23
CA GLU A 68 8.05 4.48 -20.81
C GLU A 68 7.17 5.71 -20.55
N ARG A 69 5.84 5.59 -20.69
CA ARG A 69 4.89 6.67 -20.36
C ARG A 69 4.90 7.00 -18.86
N TRP A 70 4.96 5.99 -18.00
CA TRP A 70 4.98 6.14 -16.55
C TRP A 70 6.22 6.95 -16.11
N PHE A 71 7.39 6.58 -16.63
CA PHE A 71 8.67 7.22 -16.30
C PHE A 71 8.84 8.60 -16.93
N LYS A 72 8.32 8.84 -18.13
CA LYS A 72 8.43 10.14 -18.81
C LYS A 72 7.79 11.28 -18.01
N GLN A 73 6.73 10.99 -17.24
CA GLN A 73 6.09 11.98 -16.37
C GLN A 73 6.95 12.40 -15.17
N LEU A 74 8.05 11.69 -14.89
CA LEU A 74 9.04 12.08 -13.88
C LEU A 74 10.12 13.01 -14.45
N GLU A 75 10.18 13.21 -15.78
CA GLU A 75 11.12 14.11 -16.46
C GLU A 75 10.73 15.58 -16.32
N VAL A 76 10.54 16.02 -15.08
CA VAL A 76 10.27 17.42 -14.72
C VAL A 76 11.44 18.00 -13.95
N PHE A 77 11.66 19.30 -14.09
CA PHE A 77 12.88 19.96 -13.58
C PHE A 77 13.06 19.90 -12.05
N TRP A 78 12.01 19.59 -11.29
CA TRP A 78 12.00 19.63 -9.83
C TRP A 78 12.06 18.24 -9.17
N ILE A 79 11.82 17.15 -9.92
CA ILE A 79 12.02 15.78 -9.44
C ILE A 79 13.45 15.36 -9.74
N ASP A 80 14.11 14.71 -8.78
CA ASP A 80 15.42 14.14 -9.04
C ASP A 80 15.30 12.78 -9.73
N TYR A 81 15.06 12.82 -11.04
CA TYR A 81 14.92 11.65 -11.89
C TYR A 81 15.99 11.65 -13.00
N SER A 82 16.45 10.44 -13.35
CA SER A 82 17.37 10.19 -14.46
C SER A 82 16.93 8.96 -15.28
N PRO A 83 16.60 9.12 -16.58
CA PRO A 83 16.21 8.02 -17.45
C PRO A 83 17.28 6.92 -17.59
N ALA A 84 18.55 7.25 -17.38
CA ALA A 84 19.67 6.32 -17.46
C ALA A 84 19.79 5.41 -16.23
N ARG A 85 19.18 5.81 -15.10
CA ARG A 85 19.35 5.13 -13.79
C ARG A 85 18.03 4.89 -13.07
N ARG A 86 16.93 4.70 -13.81
CA ARG A 86 15.55 4.68 -13.27
C ARG A 86 15.35 3.78 -12.04
N TRP A 87 16.06 2.66 -11.96
CA TRP A 87 15.93 1.66 -10.88
C TRP A 87 16.98 1.81 -9.75
N GLU A 88 18.05 2.55 -10.00
CA GLU A 88 19.15 2.79 -9.05
C GLU A 88 19.08 4.17 -8.41
N TRP A 89 18.23 5.03 -8.95
CA TRP A 89 18.08 6.41 -8.55
C TRP A 89 17.04 6.58 -7.44
N CYS A 90 17.10 5.68 -6.46
CA CYS A 90 16.36 5.77 -5.21
C CYS A 90 17.33 5.81 -4.03
N LYS A 91 16.98 6.56 -3.00
CA LYS A 91 17.84 6.69 -1.83
C LYS A 91 17.84 5.37 -1.04
N GLY A 92 19.03 4.90 -0.67
CA GLY A 92 19.23 3.60 -0.04
C GLY A 92 19.62 2.47 -1.00
N TYR A 93 19.58 2.69 -2.32
CA TYR A 93 19.90 1.64 -3.29
C TYR A 93 21.26 0.97 -3.00
N GLY A 94 21.27 -0.36 -2.99
CA GLY A 94 22.47 -1.16 -2.76
C GLY A 94 22.97 -1.22 -1.30
N GLN A 95 22.31 -0.54 -0.35
CA GLN A 95 22.67 -0.66 1.06
C GLN A 95 22.19 -2.00 1.63
N PRO A 96 22.99 -2.67 2.48
CA PRO A 96 22.56 -3.88 3.16
C PRO A 96 21.51 -3.52 4.21
N VAL A 97 20.33 -4.12 4.13
CA VAL A 97 19.18 -3.81 5.01
C VAL A 97 18.63 -5.05 5.72
N PHE A 98 19.01 -6.25 5.29
CA PHE A 98 18.49 -7.52 5.83
C PHE A 98 19.48 -8.25 6.75
N GLY A 99 20.25 -7.51 7.55
CA GLY A 99 21.28 -8.07 8.42
C GLY A 99 20.77 -8.78 9.69
N LYS A 100 19.58 -8.42 10.19
CA LYS A 100 19.01 -9.00 11.43
C LYS A 100 18.24 -10.28 11.13
N ASP A 101 18.44 -11.35 11.90
CA ASP A 101 17.60 -12.54 11.82
C ASP A 101 16.29 -12.34 12.60
N LEU A 102 15.16 -12.38 11.90
CA LEU A 102 13.82 -12.20 12.45
C LEU A 102 12.98 -13.49 12.42
N THR A 103 13.60 -14.64 12.14
CA THR A 103 12.91 -15.92 11.90
C THR A 103 11.98 -16.28 13.07
N SER A 104 12.48 -16.24 14.30
CA SER A 104 11.68 -16.58 15.50
C SER A 104 10.54 -15.60 15.76
N LYS A 105 10.70 -14.32 15.43
CA LYS A 105 9.67 -13.29 15.63
C LYS A 105 8.51 -13.38 14.64
N LEU A 106 8.72 -14.02 13.50
CA LEU A 106 7.79 -14.05 12.39
C LEU A 106 7.31 -15.46 12.06
N ILE A 107 7.56 -16.43 12.94
CA ILE A 107 7.20 -17.84 12.71
C ILE A 107 5.67 -18.01 12.62
N GLU A 108 4.92 -17.32 13.48
CA GLU A 108 3.45 -17.34 13.49
C GLU A 108 2.86 -16.20 12.63
N ARG A 109 2.86 -16.42 11.32
CA ARG A 109 2.32 -15.47 10.34
C ARG A 109 1.34 -16.15 9.39
N VAL A 110 0.37 -15.39 8.89
CA VAL A 110 -0.61 -15.86 7.90
C VAL A 110 -0.58 -14.94 6.70
N SER A 111 -0.69 -15.52 5.50
CA SER A 111 -0.74 -14.74 4.25
C SER A 111 -1.96 -13.81 4.28
N PHE A 112 -1.73 -12.55 4.01
CA PHE A 112 -2.73 -11.48 3.99
C PHE A 112 -3.05 -11.02 2.58
N SER A 113 -2.02 -10.93 1.73
CA SER A 113 -2.15 -10.61 0.31
C SER A 113 -1.18 -11.47 -0.51
N GLU A 114 -1.57 -11.74 -1.76
CA GLU A 114 -0.85 -12.62 -2.69
C GLU A 114 0.52 -12.04 -3.13
N LYS A 115 1.26 -12.84 -3.91
CA LYS A 115 2.62 -12.54 -4.36
C LYS A 115 2.63 -11.43 -5.41
N GLY A 116 3.35 -10.35 -5.12
CA GLY A 116 3.74 -9.37 -6.15
C GLY A 116 4.95 -9.84 -6.98
N SER A 117 5.29 -9.07 -8.02
CA SER A 117 6.43 -9.37 -8.91
C SER A 117 7.78 -9.47 -8.19
N ASN A 118 7.94 -8.75 -7.08
CA ASN A 118 9.19 -8.66 -6.30
C ASN A 118 9.07 -9.17 -4.86
N ASN A 119 7.90 -9.63 -4.43
CA ASN A 119 7.64 -10.04 -3.06
C ASN A 119 6.94 -11.42 -3.00
N LYS A 120 7.09 -12.14 -1.89
CA LYS A 120 6.42 -13.43 -1.63
C LYS A 120 5.02 -13.25 -1.02
N GLY A 121 4.57 -12.01 -0.86
CA GLY A 121 3.30 -11.64 -0.24
C GLY A 121 3.47 -10.73 0.97
N ILE A 122 2.33 -10.23 1.43
CA ILE A 122 2.18 -9.51 2.69
C ILE A 122 1.55 -10.48 3.70
N PHE A 123 2.02 -10.44 4.94
CA PHE A 123 1.62 -11.33 6.00
C PHE A 123 1.15 -10.53 7.22
N VAL A 124 0.10 -11.00 7.87
CA VAL A 124 -0.33 -10.54 9.19
C VAL A 124 0.24 -11.45 10.27
N LEU A 125 0.54 -10.86 11.43
CA LEU A 125 1.08 -11.58 12.57
C LEU A 125 -0.05 -12.16 13.43
N GLN A 126 0.19 -13.32 14.02
CA GLN A 126 -0.79 -13.96 14.93
C GLN A 126 -0.59 -13.56 16.40
N THR A 127 0.56 -12.98 16.72
CA THR A 127 0.95 -12.49 18.05
C THR A 127 1.44 -11.05 17.97
N ASP A 128 1.41 -10.36 19.11
CA ASP A 128 1.97 -9.02 19.22
C ASP A 128 3.46 -9.01 18.90
N TYR A 129 3.93 -7.90 18.33
CA TYR A 129 5.28 -7.79 17.82
C TYR A 129 6.15 -6.93 18.72
N THR A 130 7.27 -7.47 19.18
CA THR A 130 8.14 -6.78 20.14
C THR A 130 9.50 -6.45 19.51
N VAL A 131 9.92 -5.20 19.65
CA VAL A 131 11.23 -4.71 19.23
C VAL A 131 11.97 -4.07 20.41
N GLY A 132 13.30 -4.03 20.30
CA GLY A 132 14.17 -3.49 21.34
C GLY A 132 14.64 -4.52 22.36
N SER A 133 15.40 -4.04 23.34
CA SER A 133 15.96 -4.84 24.44
C SER A 133 16.13 -3.96 25.68
N GLY A 134 16.08 -4.57 26.87
CA GLY A 134 16.20 -3.84 28.14
C GLY A 134 15.05 -2.86 28.35
N GLU A 135 15.38 -1.61 28.68
CA GLU A 135 14.39 -0.55 28.96
C GLU A 135 13.71 0.02 27.70
N ASN A 136 14.24 -0.28 26.50
CA ASN A 136 13.75 0.26 25.23
C ASN A 136 12.85 -0.73 24.48
N VAL A 137 12.10 -1.57 25.21
CA VAL A 137 11.18 -2.54 24.61
C VAL A 137 9.89 -1.84 24.17
N ARG A 138 9.52 -2.03 22.91
CA ARG A 138 8.24 -1.55 22.34
C ARG A 138 7.46 -2.73 21.79
N THR A 139 6.21 -2.85 22.22
CA THR A 139 5.27 -3.86 21.75
C THR A 139 4.21 -3.22 20.87
N TYR A 140 3.98 -3.82 19.71
CA TYR A 140 2.97 -3.42 18.74
C TYR A 140 1.85 -4.47 18.69
N PRO A 141 0.58 -4.08 18.83
CA PRO A 141 -0.52 -5.01 18.69
C PRO A 141 -0.52 -5.66 17.30
N LYS A 142 -0.74 -6.97 17.23
CA LYS A 142 -0.64 -7.76 15.97
C LYS A 142 -1.45 -7.20 14.80
N GLN A 143 -2.63 -6.63 15.06
CA GLN A 143 -3.50 -6.04 14.06
C GLN A 143 -2.96 -4.75 13.43
N THR A 144 -1.94 -4.14 14.05
CA THR A 144 -1.30 -2.89 13.60
C THR A 144 0.00 -3.12 12.83
N VAL A 145 0.41 -4.38 12.62
CA VAL A 145 1.68 -4.75 12.01
C VAL A 145 1.46 -5.71 10.85
N ILE A 146 2.22 -5.49 9.78
CA ILE A 146 2.35 -6.43 8.67
C ILE A 146 3.82 -6.70 8.37
N ALA A 147 4.10 -7.85 7.78
CA ALA A 147 5.41 -8.24 7.28
C ALA A 147 5.34 -8.47 5.77
N LYS A 148 6.18 -7.77 5.00
CA LYS A 148 6.35 -8.00 3.56
C LYS A 148 7.60 -8.83 3.33
N LEU A 149 7.44 -10.01 2.74
CA LEU A 149 8.57 -10.88 2.42
C LEU A 149 9.11 -10.54 1.04
N ILE A 150 10.39 -10.24 0.97
CA ILE A 150 11.09 -9.84 -0.24
C ILE A 150 12.04 -10.97 -0.66
N ASN A 151 12.13 -11.22 -1.97
CA ASN A 151 13.18 -12.09 -2.48
C ASN A 151 14.55 -11.50 -2.13
N HIS A 152 15.37 -12.22 -1.36
CA HIS A 152 16.65 -11.70 -0.88
C HIS A 152 17.59 -11.27 -2.03
N ARG A 153 17.46 -11.87 -3.23
CA ARG A 153 18.20 -11.46 -4.43
C ARG A 153 17.89 -10.03 -4.90
N LEU A 154 16.82 -9.41 -4.39
CA LEU A 154 16.39 -8.05 -4.70
C LEU A 154 16.73 -7.05 -3.59
N GLU A 155 17.62 -7.41 -2.64
CA GLU A 155 17.98 -6.55 -1.51
C GLU A 155 18.38 -5.13 -1.92
N ALA A 156 19.16 -4.99 -3.00
CA ALA A 156 19.58 -3.68 -3.49
C ALA A 156 18.40 -2.73 -3.79
N ARG A 157 17.28 -3.26 -4.32
CA ARG A 157 16.06 -2.49 -4.57
C ARG A 157 15.21 -2.34 -3.32
N ALA A 158 15.13 -3.39 -2.51
CA ALA A 158 14.39 -3.37 -1.25
C ALA A 158 14.93 -2.34 -0.27
N ALA A 159 16.23 -2.05 -0.32
CA ALA A 159 16.86 -1.01 0.48
C ALA A 159 16.25 0.38 0.26
N CYS A 160 15.72 0.66 -0.93
CA CYS A 160 14.98 1.90 -1.20
C CYS A 160 13.64 1.93 -0.49
N GLU A 161 12.91 0.82 -0.46
CA GLU A 161 11.65 0.70 0.29
C GLU A 161 11.88 0.84 1.78
N VAL A 162 12.91 0.17 2.32
CA VAL A 162 13.32 0.29 3.73
C VAL A 162 13.65 1.74 4.08
N TRP A 163 14.42 2.43 3.23
CA TRP A 163 14.73 3.85 3.44
C TRP A 163 13.47 4.71 3.42
N ALA A 164 12.60 4.54 2.42
CA ALA A 164 11.37 5.31 2.28
C ALA A 164 10.44 5.09 3.48
N LEU A 165 10.15 3.85 3.85
CA LEU A 165 9.31 3.52 5.00
C LEU A 165 9.88 4.13 6.30
N ASN A 166 11.20 4.10 6.50
CA ASN A 166 11.82 4.77 7.65
C ASN A 166 11.61 6.29 7.60
N HIS A 167 11.78 6.90 6.42
CA HIS A 167 11.60 8.35 6.20
C HIS A 167 10.15 8.82 6.44
N PHE A 168 9.17 7.94 6.19
CA PHE A 168 7.76 8.17 6.48
C PHE A 168 7.34 7.74 7.89
N GLY A 169 8.23 7.15 8.70
CA GLY A 169 7.91 6.66 10.04
C GLY A 169 7.01 5.42 10.07
N LEU A 170 6.99 4.66 8.97
CA LEU A 170 6.18 3.46 8.79
C LEU A 170 6.97 2.17 9.05
N LEU A 171 8.31 2.22 8.94
CA LEU A 171 9.19 1.09 9.23
C LEU A 171 9.22 0.78 10.74
N ILE A 172 9.06 -0.49 11.08
CA ILE A 172 9.30 -1.00 12.45
C ILE A 172 10.69 -1.64 12.51
N GLU A 173 10.95 -2.66 11.69
CA GLU A 173 12.29 -3.22 11.51
C GLU A 173 12.43 -3.94 10.16
N ALA A 174 13.68 -4.08 9.68
CA ALA A 174 14.01 -4.87 8.50
C ALA A 174 15.05 -5.93 8.87
N GLY A 175 14.99 -7.07 8.20
CA GLY A 175 15.87 -8.21 8.48
C GLY A 175 15.70 -9.32 7.46
N ARG A 176 16.13 -10.52 7.82
CA ARG A 176 15.96 -11.74 7.05
C ARG A 176 15.19 -12.76 7.86
N ILE A 177 14.51 -13.65 7.15
CA ILE A 177 13.97 -14.87 7.72
C ILE A 177 14.48 -16.07 6.94
N THR A 178 14.64 -17.19 7.63
CA THR A 178 14.81 -18.50 6.99
C THR A 178 13.44 -19.17 6.99
N ALA A 179 12.85 -19.33 5.80
CA ALA A 179 11.58 -20.03 5.66
C ALA A 179 11.82 -21.48 5.19
N GLU A 180 10.73 -22.24 5.11
CA GLU A 180 10.69 -23.66 4.72
C GLU A 180 11.68 -24.01 3.60
N ALA A 181 12.41 -25.13 3.77
CA ALA A 181 13.46 -25.62 2.88
C ALA A 181 14.73 -24.74 2.76
N GLU A 182 15.07 -24.00 3.81
CA GLU A 182 16.32 -23.19 3.92
C GLU A 182 16.40 -21.99 2.97
N ASP A 183 15.27 -21.60 2.36
CA ASP A 183 15.21 -20.38 1.56
C ASP A 183 15.29 -19.14 2.47
N MET A 184 16.28 -18.29 2.21
CA MET A 184 16.42 -16.99 2.87
C MET A 184 15.60 -15.91 2.15
N PHE A 185 14.76 -15.23 2.90
CA PHE A 185 13.98 -14.07 2.44
C PHE A 185 14.38 -12.82 3.20
N GLY A 186 14.41 -11.69 2.50
CA GLY A 186 14.36 -10.39 3.16
C GLY A 186 12.97 -10.18 3.75
N VAL A 187 12.87 -9.42 4.83
CA VAL A 187 11.59 -9.03 5.42
C VAL A 187 11.62 -7.59 5.85
N ILE A 188 10.51 -6.90 5.58
CA ILE A 188 10.22 -5.56 6.04
C ILE A 188 9.01 -5.65 6.95
N VAL A 189 9.17 -5.30 8.22
CA VAL A 189 8.09 -5.20 9.20
C VAL A 189 7.70 -3.74 9.37
N MET A 190 6.42 -3.45 9.19
CA MET A 190 5.93 -2.08 9.10
C MET A 190 4.53 -1.93 9.69
N HIS A 191 4.16 -0.68 9.96
CA HIS A 191 2.82 -0.31 10.38
C HIS A 191 1.80 -0.64 9.31
N ARG A 192 0.78 -1.44 9.67
CA ARG A 192 -0.38 -1.69 8.83
C ARG A 192 -1.15 -0.39 8.64
N GLN A 193 -1.36 -0.01 7.39
CA GLN A 193 -2.25 1.11 7.06
C GLN A 193 -3.70 0.64 7.05
N PRO A 194 -4.65 1.45 7.58
CA PRO A 194 -6.07 1.17 7.51
C PRO A 194 -6.60 1.32 6.06
N GLY A 195 -7.81 0.81 5.83
CA GLY A 195 -8.47 0.83 4.52
C GLY A 195 -8.17 -0.38 3.65
N LYS A 196 -8.70 -0.34 2.42
CA LYS A 196 -8.54 -1.35 1.37
C LYS A 196 -8.41 -0.68 0.00
N PRO A 197 -7.83 -1.34 -1.01
CA PRO A 197 -7.92 -0.86 -2.39
C PRO A 197 -9.38 -0.59 -2.78
N LEU A 198 -9.60 0.41 -3.63
CA LEU A 198 -10.95 0.89 -3.95
C LEU A 198 -11.87 -0.23 -4.48
N HIS A 199 -11.32 -1.15 -5.27
CA HIS A 199 -12.06 -2.28 -5.86
C HIS A 199 -12.49 -3.33 -4.82
N ASP A 200 -11.91 -3.32 -3.62
CA ASP A 200 -12.23 -4.24 -2.50
C ASP A 200 -13.23 -3.65 -1.50
N VAL A 201 -13.71 -2.42 -1.72
CA VAL A 201 -14.65 -1.73 -0.82
C VAL A 201 -16.10 -2.00 -1.25
N GLU A 202 -16.89 -2.61 -0.38
CA GLU A 202 -18.27 -3.02 -0.68
C GLU A 202 -19.18 -1.81 -0.94
N GLU A 203 -19.04 -0.77 -0.11
CA GLU A 203 -19.75 0.49 -0.21
C GLU A 203 -19.49 1.15 -1.57
N TRP A 204 -18.22 1.15 -2.01
CA TRP A 204 -17.84 1.61 -3.33
C TRP A 204 -18.53 0.77 -4.40
N ASN A 205 -18.34 -0.56 -4.40
CA ASN A 205 -18.82 -1.43 -5.47
C ASN A 205 -20.34 -1.32 -5.70
N THR A 206 -21.10 -1.09 -4.65
CA THR A 206 -22.57 -0.98 -4.67
C THR A 206 -23.12 0.43 -4.84
N ALA A 207 -22.29 1.48 -4.75
CA ALA A 207 -22.76 2.87 -4.83
C ALA A 207 -23.12 3.33 -6.27
N PRO A 208 -24.07 4.28 -6.41
CA PRO A 208 -24.33 4.97 -7.68
C PRO A 208 -23.09 5.73 -8.20
N VAL A 209 -22.99 5.86 -9.53
CA VAL A 209 -21.85 6.51 -10.21
C VAL A 209 -21.59 7.93 -9.72
N ASP A 210 -22.63 8.72 -9.46
CA ASP A 210 -22.43 10.12 -9.03
C ASP A 210 -21.81 10.21 -7.62
N GLN A 211 -22.16 9.29 -6.72
CA GLN A 211 -21.53 9.21 -5.39
C GLN A 211 -20.08 8.72 -5.51
N LYS A 212 -19.82 7.75 -6.39
CA LYS A 212 -18.46 7.28 -6.71
C LYS A 212 -17.58 8.41 -7.23
N ARG A 213 -18.10 9.25 -8.15
CA ARG A 213 -17.38 10.43 -8.64
C ARG A 213 -17.08 11.42 -7.52
N ALA A 214 -18.03 11.67 -6.63
CA ALA A 214 -17.81 12.56 -5.48
C ALA A 214 -16.68 12.03 -4.57
N VAL A 215 -16.66 10.73 -4.27
CA VAL A 215 -15.59 10.11 -3.48
C VAL A 215 -14.24 10.18 -4.18
N VAL A 216 -14.16 9.92 -5.49
CA VAL A 216 -12.90 10.01 -6.25
C VAL A 216 -12.39 11.45 -6.34
N GLN A 217 -13.28 12.43 -6.47
CA GLN A 217 -12.91 13.84 -6.46
C GLN A 217 -12.35 14.27 -5.10
N ASP A 218 -13.01 13.90 -4.00
CA ASP A 218 -12.53 14.17 -2.64
C ASP A 218 -11.17 13.47 -2.39
N LEU A 219 -11.05 12.18 -2.76
CA LEU A 219 -9.79 11.45 -2.66
C LEU A 219 -8.66 12.11 -3.45
N ARG A 220 -8.93 12.56 -4.68
CA ARG A 220 -7.95 13.26 -5.54
C ARG A 220 -7.41 14.51 -4.86
N GLU A 221 -8.27 15.32 -4.27
CA GLU A 221 -7.90 16.55 -3.56
C GLU A 221 -7.06 16.23 -2.32
N GLN A 222 -7.47 15.24 -1.53
CA GLN A 222 -6.71 14.85 -0.34
C GLN A 222 -5.34 14.23 -0.66
N VAL A 223 -5.25 13.41 -1.71
CA VAL A 223 -3.97 12.84 -2.19
C VAL A 223 -3.05 13.93 -2.75
N HIS A 224 -3.60 14.89 -3.51
CA HIS A 224 -2.86 16.07 -4.00
C HIS A 224 -2.18 16.80 -2.83
N ASP A 225 -2.96 17.16 -1.82
CA ASP A 225 -2.49 17.94 -0.68
C ASP A 225 -1.46 17.18 0.16
N LEU A 226 -1.68 15.87 0.35
CA LEU A 226 -0.73 15.01 1.08
C LEU A 226 0.62 14.94 0.36
N ILE A 227 0.63 14.71 -0.95
CA ILE A 227 1.87 14.60 -1.73
C ILE A 227 2.56 15.96 -1.79
N TYR A 228 1.84 17.07 -1.97
CA TYR A 228 2.47 18.39 -1.97
C TYR A 228 3.12 18.70 -0.62
N ARG A 229 2.46 18.36 0.48
CA ARG A 229 3.00 18.48 1.83
C ARG A 229 4.26 17.64 2.01
N TRP A 230 4.27 16.39 1.54
CA TRP A 230 5.47 15.54 1.58
C TRP A 230 6.62 16.12 0.76
N ILE A 231 6.35 16.74 -0.39
CA ILE A 231 7.35 17.46 -1.15
C ILE A 231 7.92 18.58 -0.29
N GLN A 232 7.09 19.43 0.29
CA GLN A 232 7.53 20.57 1.10
C GLN A 232 8.34 20.13 2.33
N GLU A 233 7.76 19.27 3.16
CA GLU A 233 8.26 18.92 4.51
C GLU A 233 9.30 17.81 4.49
N LYS A 234 9.11 16.79 3.64
CA LYS A 234 9.94 15.57 3.64
C LYS A 234 10.95 15.54 2.51
N GLY A 235 10.87 16.44 1.54
CA GLY A 235 11.83 16.49 0.44
C GLY A 235 11.71 15.36 -0.57
N VAL A 236 10.53 14.72 -0.62
CA VAL A 236 10.27 13.55 -1.47
C VAL A 236 8.94 13.69 -2.18
N VAL A 237 8.81 13.03 -3.33
CA VAL A 237 7.54 12.82 -4.02
C VAL A 237 7.24 11.33 -4.03
N HIS A 238 6.02 10.96 -3.62
CA HIS A 238 5.46 9.65 -3.90
C HIS A 238 4.74 9.75 -5.24
N ALA A 239 5.16 8.96 -6.21
CA ALA A 239 4.73 9.03 -7.59
C ALA A 239 3.90 7.83 -8.03
N ASP A 240 3.64 6.87 -7.14
CA ASP A 240 2.94 5.61 -7.47
C ASP A 240 1.64 5.48 -6.67
N PHE A 241 0.77 6.47 -6.83
CA PHE A 241 -0.52 6.56 -6.13
C PHE A 241 -1.67 6.04 -7.01
N ASP A 242 -1.46 4.90 -7.67
CA ASP A 242 -2.52 4.22 -8.41
C ASP A 242 -3.62 3.67 -7.47
N PRO A 243 -4.78 3.24 -8.01
CA PRO A 243 -5.91 2.76 -7.20
C PRO A 243 -5.63 1.57 -6.29
N ASP A 244 -4.59 0.76 -6.57
CA ASP A 244 -4.20 -0.38 -5.74
C ASP A 244 -3.25 0.04 -4.61
N ASN A 245 -2.51 1.13 -4.83
CA ASN A 245 -1.59 1.75 -3.88
C ASN A 245 -2.21 2.86 -3.02
N VAL A 246 -3.51 3.13 -3.19
CA VAL A 246 -4.29 4.02 -2.32
C VAL A 246 -5.36 3.22 -1.60
N LEU A 247 -5.15 2.99 -0.30
CA LEU A 247 -6.13 2.36 0.57
C LEU A 247 -7.15 3.40 1.01
N VAL A 248 -8.43 3.03 0.98
CA VAL A 248 -9.54 3.89 1.40
C VAL A 248 -10.43 3.18 2.42
N ASP A 249 -11.08 3.98 3.26
CA ASP A 249 -12.18 3.59 4.12
C ASP A 249 -13.38 4.46 3.76
N ILE A 250 -14.49 3.84 3.37
CA ILE A 250 -15.68 4.52 2.86
C ILE A 250 -16.86 4.11 3.74
N ALA A 251 -17.50 5.09 4.37
CA ALA A 251 -18.71 4.86 5.15
C ALA A 251 -19.95 4.99 4.28
N ARG A 252 -21.00 4.24 4.64
CA ARG A 252 -22.35 4.38 4.08
C ARG A 252 -23.29 4.94 5.15
N ASN A 253 -23.89 6.08 4.88
CA ASN A 253 -24.97 6.63 5.69
C ASN A 253 -26.22 5.74 5.57
N LYS A 254 -26.74 5.25 6.70
CA LYS A 254 -27.86 4.29 6.73
C LYS A 254 -29.21 4.91 6.34
N GLU A 255 -29.39 6.21 6.50
CA GLU A 255 -30.64 6.91 6.24
C GLU A 255 -30.74 7.36 4.77
N THR A 256 -29.66 7.95 4.25
CA THR A 256 -29.62 8.50 2.89
C THR A 256 -29.05 7.54 1.87
N ASN A 257 -28.45 6.44 2.32
CA ASN A 257 -27.67 5.51 1.52
C ASN A 257 -26.48 6.17 0.78
N ALA A 258 -26.09 7.38 1.18
CA ALA A 258 -24.95 8.10 0.62
C ALA A 258 -23.63 7.53 1.14
N ILE A 259 -22.63 7.40 0.27
CA ILE A 259 -21.27 7.04 0.67
C ILE A 259 -20.38 8.28 0.83
N SER A 260 -19.43 8.22 1.76
CA SER A 260 -18.43 9.26 2.01
C SER A 260 -17.06 8.64 2.29
N LEU A 261 -15.99 9.31 1.86
CA LEU A 261 -14.62 8.94 2.21
C LEU A 261 -14.35 9.34 3.67
N GLU A 262 -14.00 8.38 4.52
CA GLU A 262 -13.67 8.65 5.93
C GLU A 262 -12.16 8.78 6.12
N HIS A 263 -11.40 7.93 5.44
CA HIS A 263 -9.95 7.88 5.57
C HIS A 263 -9.30 7.34 4.29
N PHE A 264 -8.05 7.74 4.06
CA PHE A 264 -7.21 7.12 3.05
C PHE A 264 -5.75 7.03 3.52
N ALA A 265 -5.01 6.11 2.93
CA ALA A 265 -3.58 5.95 3.13
C ALA A 265 -2.89 5.55 1.81
N ILE A 266 -1.72 6.12 1.55
CA ILE A 266 -0.87 5.70 0.42
C ILE A 266 0.06 4.59 0.91
N VAL A 267 0.13 3.49 0.16
CA VAL A 267 1.02 2.34 0.40
C VAL A 267 2.01 2.17 -0.75
N ASP A 268 2.70 1.02 -0.76
CA ASP A 268 3.80 0.66 -1.66
C ASP A 268 4.86 1.75 -1.87
N PHE A 269 5.81 1.80 -0.94
CA PHE A 269 6.97 2.69 -1.00
C PHE A 269 8.16 2.04 -1.74
N GLY A 270 7.88 0.99 -2.52
CA GLY A 270 8.87 0.27 -3.32
C GLY A 270 9.51 1.14 -4.39
N SER A 271 10.64 0.68 -4.95
CA SER A 271 11.21 1.30 -6.16
C SER A 271 10.38 0.84 -7.38
N PRO A 272 9.90 1.76 -8.24
CA PRO A 272 10.34 3.14 -8.42
C PRO A 272 9.35 4.20 -7.90
N GLY A 273 8.63 3.99 -6.79
CA GLY A 273 7.54 4.86 -6.35
C GLY A 273 7.94 6.14 -5.61
N VAL A 274 9.10 6.20 -4.96
CA VAL A 274 9.51 7.37 -4.13
C VAL A 274 10.78 8.02 -4.67
N TRP A 275 10.73 9.33 -4.90
CA TRP A 275 11.82 10.12 -5.47
C TRP A 275 12.20 11.30 -4.58
N LEU A 276 13.47 11.68 -4.62
CA LEU A 276 13.94 12.92 -4.01
C LEU A 276 13.49 14.13 -4.86
N ARG A 277 13.22 15.26 -4.22
CA ARG A 277 13.04 16.53 -4.93
C ARG A 277 14.38 17.26 -5.12
N ARG A 278 14.56 17.91 -6.27
CA ARG A 278 15.65 18.87 -6.50
C ARG A 278 15.33 20.25 -5.91
N LYS A 279 14.07 20.68 -6.02
CA LYS A 279 13.55 21.92 -5.42
C LYS A 279 12.04 21.81 -5.16
N VAL A 280 11.49 22.70 -4.34
CA VAL A 280 10.03 22.81 -4.16
C VAL A 280 9.43 23.45 -5.42
N PRO A 281 8.51 22.79 -6.13
CA PRO A 281 7.76 23.43 -7.23
C PRO A 281 6.75 24.45 -6.68
N SER A 282 6.36 25.42 -7.50
CA SER A 282 5.18 26.23 -7.18
C SER A 282 3.94 25.34 -7.16
N GLU A 283 2.92 25.75 -6.41
CA GLU A 283 1.64 25.03 -6.30
C GLU A 283 1.06 24.73 -7.69
N GLN A 284 0.94 25.75 -8.56
CA GLN A 284 0.45 25.56 -9.94
C GLN A 284 1.27 24.53 -10.74
N THR A 285 2.60 24.54 -10.61
CA THR A 285 3.46 23.57 -11.29
C THR A 285 3.20 22.15 -10.79
N PHE A 286 3.07 21.99 -9.47
CA PHE A 286 2.75 20.72 -8.85
C PHE A 286 1.36 20.23 -9.25
N THR A 287 0.33 21.07 -9.13
CA THR A 287 -1.06 20.74 -9.49
C THR A 287 -1.17 20.28 -10.94
N THR A 288 -0.47 20.94 -11.87
CA THR A 288 -0.43 20.55 -13.28
C THR A 288 0.16 19.14 -13.47
N TRP A 289 1.30 18.87 -12.82
CA TRP A 289 1.95 17.56 -12.85
C TRP A 289 1.07 16.49 -12.19
N PHE A 290 0.50 16.79 -11.02
CA PHE A 290 -0.33 15.88 -10.25
C PHE A 290 -1.56 15.48 -11.03
N HIS A 291 -2.27 16.43 -11.65
CA HIS A 291 -3.45 16.12 -12.47
C HIS A 291 -3.09 15.24 -13.67
N ALA A 292 -2.03 15.56 -14.41
CA ALA A 292 -1.61 14.71 -15.53
C ALA A 292 -1.28 13.27 -15.08
N ARG A 293 -0.67 13.13 -13.90
CA ARG A 293 -0.33 11.83 -13.34
C ARG A 293 -1.51 11.08 -12.74
N TRP A 294 -2.45 11.79 -12.11
CA TRP A 294 -3.71 11.25 -11.62
C TRP A 294 -4.52 10.66 -12.78
N GLU A 295 -4.76 11.44 -13.85
CA GLU A 295 -5.49 10.95 -15.03
C GLU A 295 -4.83 9.72 -15.66
N PHE A 296 -3.49 9.65 -15.64
CA PHE A 296 -2.75 8.48 -16.13
C PHE A 296 -2.88 7.25 -15.22
N LEU A 297 -2.67 7.39 -13.91
CA LEU A 297 -2.70 6.26 -12.97
C LEU A 297 -4.13 5.78 -12.68
N TRP A 298 -5.13 6.67 -12.80
CA TRP A 298 -6.53 6.40 -12.51
C TRP A 298 -7.40 6.25 -13.76
N GLU A 299 -6.79 6.12 -14.95
CA GLU A 299 -7.48 6.07 -16.25
C GLU A 299 -8.64 5.07 -16.24
N GLU A 300 -8.42 3.83 -15.80
CA GLU A 300 -9.47 2.80 -15.74
C GLU A 300 -10.64 3.16 -14.82
N VAL A 301 -10.36 3.78 -13.67
CA VAL A 301 -11.40 4.20 -12.72
C VAL A 301 -12.21 5.33 -13.33
N ILE A 302 -11.53 6.32 -13.93
CA ILE A 302 -12.15 7.48 -14.56
C ILE A 302 -13.03 7.06 -15.75
N GLU A 303 -12.53 6.15 -16.60
CA GLU A 303 -13.29 5.59 -17.73
C GLU A 303 -14.55 4.87 -17.26
N LYS A 304 -14.46 4.03 -16.22
CA LYS A 304 -15.61 3.30 -15.65
C LYS A 304 -16.67 4.23 -15.06
N LEU A 305 -16.26 5.37 -14.50
CA LEU A 305 -17.19 6.38 -13.99
C LEU A 305 -17.79 7.23 -15.11
N GLY A 306 -17.18 7.22 -16.31
CA GLY A 306 -17.50 8.11 -17.41
C GLY A 306 -17.20 9.58 -17.07
N HIS A 307 -17.16 10.42 -18.11
CA HIS A 307 -17.10 11.85 -17.89
C HIS A 307 -18.34 12.31 -17.10
N ALA A 308 -18.14 13.22 -16.14
CA ALA A 308 -19.25 13.93 -15.54
C ALA A 308 -20.12 14.51 -16.66
N PRO A 309 -21.47 14.39 -16.58
CA PRO A 309 -22.32 15.05 -17.54
C PRO A 309 -21.92 16.53 -17.57
N ASP A 310 -21.65 17.05 -18.78
CA ASP A 310 -21.38 18.48 -18.96
C ASP A 310 -22.50 19.24 -18.25
N GLU A 311 -22.20 20.10 -17.28
CA GLU A 311 -23.20 20.86 -16.51
C GLU A 311 -24.19 21.54 -17.45
N LYS A 312 -23.74 21.93 -18.65
CA LYS A 312 -24.59 22.49 -19.70
C LYS A 312 -25.62 21.49 -20.24
N GLN A 313 -25.23 20.23 -20.39
CA GLN A 313 -26.10 19.15 -20.86
C GLN A 313 -27.12 18.74 -19.78
N GLU A 314 -26.73 18.80 -18.51
CA GLU A 314 -27.62 18.52 -17.39
C GLU A 314 -28.64 19.66 -17.17
N GLN A 315 -28.20 20.91 -17.21
CA GLN A 315 -29.08 22.09 -17.22
C GLN A 315 -30.05 22.08 -18.41
N LYS A 316 -29.58 21.67 -19.60
CA LYS A 316 -30.43 21.54 -20.80
C LYS A 316 -31.46 20.42 -20.64
N THR A 317 -31.11 19.32 -19.98
CA THR A 317 -32.01 18.19 -19.71
C THR A 317 -33.04 18.54 -18.65
N GLN A 318 -32.66 19.22 -17.57
CA GLN A 318 -33.58 19.75 -16.56
C GLN A 318 -34.57 20.75 -17.17
N ARG A 319 -34.09 21.71 -17.99
CA ARG A 319 -34.97 22.65 -18.72
C ARG A 319 -35.97 21.94 -19.63
N ARG A 320 -35.60 20.82 -20.26
CA ARG A 320 -36.50 20.00 -21.08
C ARG A 320 -37.52 19.21 -20.26
N ARG A 321 -37.15 18.75 -19.06
CA ARG A 321 -38.07 18.06 -18.14
C ARG A 321 -39.12 19.02 -17.58
N LEU A 322 -38.71 20.22 -17.17
CA LEU A 322 -39.63 21.25 -16.67
C LEU A 322 -40.68 21.65 -17.73
N ARG A 323 -40.28 21.80 -18.99
CA ARG A 323 -41.22 22.10 -20.09
C ARG A 323 -42.23 21.00 -20.42
N LYS A 324 -42.04 19.77 -19.93
CA LYS A 324 -42.97 18.65 -20.15
C LYS A 324 -44.04 18.54 -19.04
N ILE A 325 -43.94 19.33 -17.98
CA ILE A 325 -44.90 19.33 -16.87
C ILE A 325 -46.00 20.39 -17.09
N ASP A 326 -45.77 21.36 -17.99
CA ASP A 326 -46.69 22.47 -18.28
C ASP A 326 -47.66 22.20 -19.46
N TYR A 327 -47.83 20.94 -19.88
CA TYR A 327 -48.82 20.47 -20.86
C TYR A 327 -49.54 19.26 -20.30
#